data_AF-A0A973W1R5-F1
#
_entry.id   AF-A0A973W1R5-F1
#
_cell.length_a   1.000
_cell.length_b   1.000
_cell.length_c   1.000
_cell.angle_alpha   90.00
_cell.angle_beta   90.00
_cell.angle_gamma   90.00
#
_symmetry.space_group_name_H-M   'P 1'
#
loop_
_entity.id
_entity.type
_entity.pdbx_description
1 polymer ?
#
loop_
_entity_poly.entity_id
_entity_poly.type
_entity_poly.pdbx_seq_one_letter_code
_entity_poly.pdbx_strand_id
1 'polypeptide(L)'
;MRIVFRYLAMQDIVDFAIETLRQRSPVGSVDDPHPGLYRDSHTVFLSGHVVSDVSAFRRGDQINISNPVPYARKIEIGRMKMKVEPKVYQETALLVAARFGNRAAVKFTFMPVRFGDVAAYAAFSQQIKAGRRRMSDKARQDWLVRQPALEIRAR
;
A
#
# COMPACT_ATOMS: atom_id res chain seq x y z
N MET A 1 22.86 -11.84 -30.98
CA MET A 1 22.90 -10.83 -29.90
C MET A 1 21.49 -10.62 -29.38
N ARG A 2 21.14 -11.19 -28.21
CA ARG A 2 19.80 -11.09 -27.62
C ARG A 2 19.73 -9.81 -26.78
N ILE A 3 19.09 -8.76 -27.31
CA ILE A 3 18.88 -7.52 -26.58
C ILE A 3 17.83 -7.82 -25.51
N VAL A 4 18.28 -7.98 -24.26
CA VAL A 4 17.37 -8.09 -23.11
C VAL A 4 16.96 -6.67 -22.75
N PHE A 5 15.85 -6.19 -23.32
CA PHE A 5 15.16 -5.01 -22.81
C PHE A 5 14.66 -5.34 -21.40
N ARG A 6 15.52 -5.11 -20.40
CA ARG A 6 15.10 -5.16 -19.00
C ARG A 6 14.14 -3.97 -18.82
N TYR A 7 12.87 -4.27 -18.53
CA TYR A 7 11.75 -3.34 -18.61
C TYR A 7 11.84 -2.17 -17.61
N LEU A 8 12.66 -1.16 -17.93
CA LEU A 8 12.72 0.12 -17.21
C LEU A 8 11.35 0.83 -17.15
N ALA A 9 10.46 0.55 -18.10
CA ALA A 9 9.15 1.20 -18.20
C ALA A 9 8.23 0.96 -16.99
N MET A 10 8.33 -0.20 -16.31
CA MET A 10 7.52 -0.45 -15.11
C MET A 10 8.12 0.23 -13.88
N GLN A 11 9.44 0.37 -13.84
CA GLN A 11 10.13 1.09 -12.76
C GLN A 11 9.69 2.56 -12.74
N ASP A 12 9.62 3.22 -13.90
CA ASP A 12 9.16 4.61 -14.01
C ASP A 12 7.74 4.82 -13.43
N ILE A 13 6.85 3.84 -13.62
CA ILE A 13 5.48 3.88 -13.10
C ILE A 13 5.48 3.72 -11.58
N VAL A 14 6.31 2.80 -11.06
CA VAL A 14 6.46 2.56 -9.62
C VAL A 14 7.07 3.78 -8.93
N ASP A 15 8.13 4.37 -9.51
CA ASP A 15 8.81 5.54 -8.95
C ASP A 15 7.85 6.74 -8.89
N PHE A 16 7.11 6.97 -9.98
CA PHE A 16 6.09 8.02 -9.98
C PHE A 16 4.99 7.76 -8.96
N ALA A 17 4.52 6.52 -8.81
CA ALA A 17 3.51 6.15 -7.82
C ALA A 17 4.02 6.36 -6.39
N ILE A 18 5.24 5.95 -6.07
CA ILE A 18 5.86 6.15 -4.75
C ILE A 18 6.03 7.62 -4.45
N GLU A 19 6.51 8.41 -5.41
CA GLU A 19 6.66 9.86 -5.23
C GLU A 19 5.31 10.53 -5.01
N THR A 20 4.30 10.18 -5.80
CA THR A 20 2.94 10.71 -5.64
C THR A 20 2.35 10.35 -4.28
N LEU A 21 2.54 9.10 -3.82
CA LEU A 21 2.12 8.66 -2.49
C LEU A 21 2.82 9.50 -1.42
N ARG A 22 4.14 9.67 -1.50
CA ARG A 22 4.92 10.46 -0.53
C ARG A 22 4.46 11.91 -0.45
N GLN A 23 4.19 12.54 -1.59
CA GLN A 23 3.74 13.94 -1.64
C GLN A 23 2.35 14.14 -1.00
N ARG A 24 1.44 13.17 -1.17
CA ARG A 24 0.08 13.24 -0.60
C ARG A 24 -0.01 12.72 0.83
N SER A 25 1.00 11.98 1.27
CA SER A 25 1.01 11.33 2.57
C SER A 25 1.07 12.33 3.74
N PRO A 26 0.30 12.10 4.81
CA PRO A 26 0.47 12.86 6.03
C PRO A 26 1.86 12.66 6.62
N VAL A 27 2.45 13.76 7.09
CA VAL A 27 3.70 13.75 7.86
C VAL A 27 3.41 13.64 9.38
N GLY A 28 2.14 13.52 9.77
CA GLY A 28 1.71 13.41 11.18
C GLY A 28 1.01 14.66 11.69
N SER A 29 0.57 14.59 12.95
CA SER A 29 0.02 15.72 13.72
C SER A 29 1.03 16.24 14.74
N VAL A 30 0.73 17.35 15.40
CA VAL A 30 1.62 18.00 16.39
C VAL A 30 2.03 17.02 17.51
N ASP A 31 1.15 16.09 17.86
CA ASP A 31 1.36 15.08 18.92
C ASP A 31 1.79 13.69 18.39
N ASP A 32 2.24 13.59 17.13
CA ASP A 32 2.64 12.31 16.55
C ASP A 32 4.04 11.89 17.05
N PRO A 33 4.19 10.73 17.72
CA PRO A 33 5.50 10.24 18.17
C PRO A 33 6.44 9.87 17.02
N HIS A 34 5.91 9.62 15.82
CA HIS A 34 6.73 9.28 14.65
C HIS A 34 6.31 10.08 13.40
N PRO A 35 6.59 11.40 13.37
CA PRO A 35 6.25 12.23 12.23
C PRO A 35 6.89 11.69 10.94
N GLY A 36 6.09 11.54 9.89
CA GLY A 36 6.54 11.07 8.58
C GLY A 36 6.53 9.55 8.41
N LEU A 37 6.30 8.76 9.47
CA LEU A 37 6.37 7.30 9.39
C LEU A 37 5.45 6.72 8.30
N TYR A 38 4.22 7.21 8.18
CA TYR A 38 3.31 6.78 7.12
C TYR A 38 3.88 7.07 5.72
N ARG A 39 4.34 8.30 5.48
CA ARG A 39 4.94 8.74 4.21
C ARG A 39 6.14 7.89 3.82
N ASP A 40 6.97 7.55 4.80
CA ASP A 40 8.27 6.92 4.53
C ASP A 40 8.17 5.39 4.46
N SER A 41 7.06 4.80 4.91
CA SER A 41 6.83 3.34 4.97
C SER A 41 6.19 2.72 3.72
N HIS A 42 5.92 3.47 2.65
CA HIS A 42 5.38 2.88 1.42
C HIS A 42 6.32 1.80 0.87
N THR A 43 5.81 0.58 0.72
CA THR A 43 6.58 -0.62 0.40
C THR A 43 6.09 -1.21 -0.91
N VAL A 44 7.04 -1.57 -1.79
CA VAL A 44 6.78 -2.21 -3.08
C VAL A 44 6.81 -3.72 -2.95
N PHE A 45 5.88 -4.37 -3.65
CA PHE A 45 5.76 -5.80 -3.75
C PHE A 45 5.76 -6.23 -5.20
N LEU A 46 6.50 -7.29 -5.51
CA LEU A 46 6.43 -8.00 -6.78
C LEU A 46 5.92 -9.41 -6.52
N SER A 47 4.73 -9.71 -7.04
CA SER A 47 4.05 -11.01 -6.88
C SER A 47 3.99 -11.48 -5.40
N GLY A 48 3.78 -10.53 -4.49
CA GLY A 48 3.66 -10.77 -3.05
C GLY A 48 4.96 -10.66 -2.24
N HIS A 49 6.12 -10.50 -2.89
CA HIS A 49 7.42 -10.38 -2.23
C HIS A 49 7.85 -8.91 -2.14
N VAL A 50 8.36 -8.49 -0.98
CA VAL A 50 8.94 -7.15 -0.80
C VAL A 50 10.20 -7.02 -1.65
N VAL A 51 10.29 -5.94 -2.42
CA VAL A 51 11.43 -5.66 -3.31
C VAL A 51 11.84 -4.19 -3.22
N SER A 52 13.11 -3.90 -3.49
CA SER A 52 13.64 -2.54 -3.62
C SER A 52 13.28 -1.89 -4.96
N ASP A 53 13.16 -2.71 -6.00
CA ASP A 53 12.89 -2.31 -7.37
C ASP A 53 12.13 -3.44 -8.09
N VAL A 54 11.60 -3.15 -9.28
CA VAL A 54 10.85 -4.11 -10.09
C VAL A 54 11.65 -4.59 -11.29
N SER A 55 12.99 -4.61 -11.22
CA SER A 55 13.86 -5.08 -12.31
C SER A 55 13.64 -6.55 -12.69
N ALA A 56 13.14 -7.36 -11.75
CA ALA A 56 12.79 -8.76 -11.93
C ALA A 56 11.39 -8.98 -12.54
N PHE A 57 10.61 -7.92 -12.77
CA PHE A 57 9.25 -8.00 -13.28
C PHE A 57 9.16 -8.72 -14.64
N ARG A 58 8.15 -9.57 -14.76
CA ARG A 58 7.77 -10.26 -16.00
C ARG A 58 6.32 -9.96 -16.34
N ARG A 59 5.97 -10.05 -17.63
CA ARG A 59 4.59 -9.91 -18.06
C ARG A 59 3.74 -10.99 -17.38
N GLY A 60 2.64 -10.58 -16.74
CA GLY A 60 1.79 -11.44 -15.93
C GLY A 60 2.03 -11.29 -14.42
N ASP A 61 3.17 -10.74 -14.00
CA ASP A 61 3.40 -10.39 -12.61
C ASP A 61 2.49 -9.24 -12.17
N GLN A 62 2.27 -9.20 -10.87
CA GLN A 62 1.51 -8.15 -10.21
C GLN A 62 2.45 -7.34 -9.34
N ILE A 63 2.47 -6.02 -9.55
CA ILE A 63 3.13 -5.10 -8.64
C ILE A 63 2.08 -4.56 -7.68
N ASN A 64 2.38 -4.56 -6.39
CA ASN A 64 1.61 -3.83 -5.40
C ASN A 64 2.46 -2.82 -4.68
N ILE A 65 1.85 -1.70 -4.27
CA ILE A 65 2.45 -0.76 -3.34
C ILE A 65 1.48 -0.65 -2.17
N SER A 66 1.95 -0.90 -0.95
CA SER A 66 1.12 -0.80 0.26
C SER A 66 1.90 -0.17 1.40
N ASN A 67 1.27 -0.04 2.57
CA ASN A 67 1.89 0.53 3.76
C ASN A 67 1.80 -0.48 4.92
N PRO A 68 2.93 -0.90 5.51
CA PRO A 68 2.98 -1.84 6.62
C PRO A 68 2.71 -1.20 7.98
N VAL A 69 2.28 0.08 8.05
CA VAL A 69 1.86 0.69 9.33
C VAL A 69 0.39 0.34 9.67
N PRO A 70 0.07 -0.02 10.93
CA PRO A 70 -1.25 -0.52 11.31
C PRO A 70 -2.42 0.45 11.08
N TYR A 71 -2.12 1.75 11.14
CA TYR A 71 -3.10 2.82 11.03
C TYR A 71 -3.31 3.31 9.59
N ALA A 72 -2.59 2.77 8.61
CA ALA A 72 -2.71 3.18 7.20
C ALA A 72 -4.15 3.07 6.68
N ARG A 73 -4.83 1.98 7.02
CA ARG A 73 -6.25 1.80 6.71
C ARG A 73 -7.12 2.92 7.28
N LYS A 74 -6.88 3.37 8.51
CA LYS A 74 -7.70 4.41 9.18
C LYS A 74 -7.55 5.76 8.47
N ILE A 75 -6.34 6.08 8.02
CA ILE A 75 -6.06 7.26 7.20
C ILE A 75 -6.84 7.17 5.89
N GLU A 76 -6.71 6.05 5.17
CA GLU A 76 -7.36 5.88 3.86
C GLU A 76 -8.88 6.07 3.93
N ILE A 77 -9.54 5.48 4.93
CA ILE A 77 -11.00 5.55 5.09
C ILE A 77 -11.50 6.82 5.81
N GLY A 78 -10.61 7.77 6.14
CA GLY A 78 -10.97 9.02 6.81
C GLY A 78 -11.43 8.88 8.25
N ARG A 79 -11.02 7.81 8.96
CA ARG A 79 -11.34 7.59 10.38
C ARG A 79 -10.26 8.06 11.34
N MET A 80 -9.19 8.66 10.84
CA MET A 80 -8.16 9.31 11.63
C MET A 80 -8.09 10.78 11.21
N LYS A 81 -8.15 11.69 12.18
CA LYS A 81 -8.05 13.13 11.90
C LYS A 81 -6.61 13.44 11.50
N MET A 82 -6.42 13.80 10.24
CA MET A 82 -5.14 14.24 9.69
C MET A 82 -5.26 15.66 9.13
N LYS A 83 -4.12 16.33 8.93
CA LYS A 83 -4.07 17.63 8.25
C LYS A 83 -4.30 17.51 6.74
N VAL A 84 -4.10 16.33 6.18
CA VAL A 84 -4.30 16.03 4.76
C VAL A 84 -5.62 15.30 4.57
N GLU A 85 -6.19 15.44 3.38
CA GLU A 85 -7.39 14.70 2.98
C GLU A 85 -7.15 13.19 3.03
N PRO A 86 -8.18 12.39 3.38
CA PRO A 86 -8.12 10.94 3.32
C PRO A 86 -8.02 10.45 1.86
N LYS A 87 -8.02 9.13 1.66
CA LYS A 87 -8.01 8.50 0.32
C LYS A 87 -6.70 8.64 -0.46
N VAL A 88 -5.56 8.69 0.24
CA VAL A 88 -4.21 8.82 -0.34
C VAL A 88 -3.97 7.80 -1.47
N TYR A 89 -4.30 6.53 -1.24
CA TYR A 89 -4.10 5.48 -2.24
C TYR A 89 -5.12 5.55 -3.38
N GLN A 90 -6.40 5.77 -3.06
CA GLN A 90 -7.43 5.87 -4.09
C GLN A 90 -7.17 7.02 -5.06
N GLU A 91 -6.80 8.20 -4.55
CA GLU A 91 -6.48 9.36 -5.38
C GLU A 91 -5.18 9.17 -6.17
N THR A 92 -4.16 8.55 -5.55
CA THR A 92 -2.93 8.24 -6.26
C THR A 92 -3.18 7.27 -7.41
N ALA A 93 -4.06 6.26 -7.23
CA ALA A 93 -4.43 5.36 -8.31
C ALA A 93 -4.99 6.10 -9.53
N LEU A 94 -5.83 7.13 -9.31
CA LEU A 94 -6.38 7.96 -10.38
C LEU A 94 -5.29 8.76 -11.10
N LEU A 95 -4.36 9.37 -10.36
CA LEU A 95 -3.27 10.15 -10.94
C LEU A 95 -2.29 9.30 -11.76
N VAL A 96 -1.91 8.14 -11.23
CA VAL A 96 -1.03 7.21 -11.94
C VAL A 96 -1.74 6.64 -13.16
N ALA A 97 -3.03 6.28 -13.06
CA ALA A 97 -3.81 5.81 -14.20
C ALA A 97 -3.98 6.90 -15.28
N ALA A 98 -4.16 8.17 -14.89
CA ALA A 98 -4.25 9.28 -15.84
C ALA A 98 -2.94 9.44 -16.64
N ARG A 99 -1.79 9.26 -15.99
CA ARG A 99 -0.47 9.41 -16.63
C ARG A 99 -0.02 8.18 -17.42
N PHE A 100 -0.29 6.98 -16.92
CA PHE A 100 0.26 5.71 -17.43
C PHE A 100 -0.79 4.68 -17.86
N GLY A 101 -2.06 5.05 -17.94
CA GLY A 101 -3.17 4.13 -18.25
C GLY A 101 -3.07 3.45 -19.62
N ASN A 102 -2.27 4.01 -20.54
CA ASN A 102 -1.94 3.39 -21.83
C ASN A 102 -0.89 2.27 -21.73
N ARG A 103 -0.08 2.23 -20.68
CA ARG A 103 1.00 1.24 -20.46
C ARG A 103 0.65 0.22 -19.38
N ALA A 104 -0.08 0.63 -18.35
CA ALA A 104 -0.43 -0.22 -17.23
C ALA A 104 -1.90 -0.04 -16.82
N ALA A 105 -2.47 -1.10 -16.26
CA ALA A 105 -3.69 -1.02 -15.47
C ALA A 105 -3.31 -0.72 -14.03
N VAL A 106 -3.83 0.39 -13.49
CA VAL A 106 -3.60 0.81 -12.10
C VAL A 106 -4.92 0.86 -11.37
N LYS A 107 -5.00 0.22 -10.21
CA LYS A 107 -6.22 0.11 -9.41
C LYS A 107 -5.93 0.30 -7.93
N PHE A 108 -6.89 0.87 -7.22
CA PHE A 108 -6.91 0.86 -5.76
C PHE A 108 -7.52 -0.44 -5.25
N THR A 109 -6.94 -1.00 -4.20
CA THR A 109 -7.44 -2.22 -3.53
C THR A 109 -7.04 -2.22 -2.04
N PHE A 110 -7.54 -3.23 -1.32
CA PHE A 110 -7.03 -3.58 0.00
C PHE A 110 -6.38 -4.95 -0.07
N MET A 111 -5.08 -5.04 0.23
CA MET A 111 -4.33 -6.31 0.21
C MET A 111 -3.93 -6.73 1.63
N PRO A 112 -3.81 -8.03 1.91
CA PRO A 112 -3.27 -8.49 3.18
C PRO A 112 -1.76 -8.19 3.25
N VAL A 113 -1.34 -7.46 4.28
CA VAL A 113 0.06 -7.21 4.62
C VAL A 113 0.35 -7.93 5.93
N ARG A 114 1.17 -8.98 5.90
CA ARG A 114 1.37 -9.92 7.03
C ARG A 114 2.76 -9.83 7.68
N PHE A 115 3.43 -8.69 7.55
CA PHE A 115 4.74 -8.45 8.14
C PHE A 115 4.82 -7.03 8.69
N GLY A 116 5.93 -6.70 9.35
CA GLY A 116 6.13 -5.41 10.00
C GLY A 116 5.15 -5.15 11.13
N ASP A 117 4.91 -3.87 11.41
CA ASP A 117 4.07 -3.43 12.52
C ASP A 117 2.61 -3.88 12.40
N VAL A 118 2.10 -4.10 11.17
CA VAL A 118 0.76 -4.66 10.95
C VAL A 118 0.64 -6.07 11.52
N ALA A 119 1.67 -6.92 11.40
CA ALA A 119 1.65 -8.26 11.97
C ALA A 119 1.65 -8.21 13.51
N ALA A 120 2.49 -7.37 14.09
CA ALA A 120 2.55 -7.16 15.54
C ALA A 120 1.22 -6.63 16.10
N TYR A 121 0.63 -5.62 15.44
CA TYR A 121 -0.66 -5.06 15.82
C TYR A 121 -1.80 -6.09 15.69
N ALA A 122 -1.81 -6.89 14.63
CA ALA A 122 -2.81 -7.93 14.43
C ALA A 122 -2.72 -9.01 15.51
N ALA A 123 -1.52 -9.38 15.96
CA ALA A 123 -1.31 -10.32 17.06
C ALA A 123 -1.77 -9.74 18.41
N PHE A 124 -1.35 -8.50 18.73
CA PHE A 124 -1.74 -7.82 19.98
C PHE A 124 -3.25 -7.59 20.07
N SER A 125 -3.89 -7.15 18.97
CA SER A 125 -5.33 -6.90 18.91
C SER A 125 -6.18 -8.16 19.14
N GLN A 126 -5.62 -9.36 18.97
CA GLN A 126 -6.30 -10.61 19.28
C GLN A 126 -6.39 -10.84 20.79
N GLN A 127 -5.34 -10.50 21.54
CA GLN A 127 -5.26 -10.73 22.99
C GLN A 127 -6.24 -9.85 23.78
N ILE A 128 -6.59 -8.66 23.27
CA ILE A 128 -7.33 -7.64 24.04
C ILE A 128 -8.88 -7.80 24.04
N LYS A 129 -9.49 -8.50 23.07
CA LYS A 129 -10.97 -8.49 22.95
C LYS A 129 -11.61 -9.87 22.72
N ALA A 130 -12.01 -10.48 23.85
CA ALA A 130 -12.97 -11.58 23.96
C ALA A 130 -14.36 -11.02 24.34
N GLY A 131 -15.11 -10.46 23.39
CA GLY A 131 -16.44 -9.91 23.70
C GLY A 131 -17.36 -9.76 22.48
N ARG A 132 -18.55 -10.39 22.58
CA ARG A 132 -19.75 -10.44 21.70
C ARG A 132 -19.55 -10.13 20.20
N ARG A 133 -19.58 -11.18 19.38
CA ARG A 133 -19.20 -11.19 17.95
C ARG A 133 -20.37 -10.87 17.01
N ARG A 134 -20.19 -9.85 16.17
CA ARG A 134 -20.93 -9.64 14.90
C ARG A 134 -20.22 -10.26 13.69
N MET A 135 -18.98 -10.75 13.84
CA MET A 135 -18.11 -11.23 12.75
C MET A 135 -17.26 -12.41 13.24
N SER A 136 -16.93 -13.37 12.36
CA SER A 136 -16.08 -14.53 12.70
C SER A 136 -14.64 -14.11 12.97
N ASP A 137 -13.91 -14.88 13.79
CA ASP A 137 -12.51 -14.56 14.14
C ASP A 137 -11.60 -14.54 12.92
N LYS A 138 -11.83 -15.43 11.95
CA LYS A 138 -11.11 -15.47 10.68
C LYS A 138 -11.34 -14.22 9.84
N ALA A 139 -12.59 -13.76 9.73
CA ALA A 139 -12.92 -12.53 9.01
C ALA A 139 -12.32 -11.30 9.70
N ARG A 140 -12.27 -11.29 11.03
CA ARG A 140 -11.61 -10.23 11.82
C ARG A 140 -10.10 -10.21 11.61
N GLN A 141 -9.43 -11.36 11.66
CA GLN A 141 -7.99 -11.45 11.41
C GLN A 141 -7.64 -10.92 10.02
N ASP A 142 -8.39 -11.36 9.00
CA ASP A 142 -8.21 -10.90 7.63
C ASP A 142 -8.46 -9.38 7.50
N TRP A 143 -9.46 -8.87 8.23
CA TRP A 143 -9.75 -7.45 8.26
C TRP A 143 -8.63 -6.60 8.87
N LEU A 144 -7.96 -7.09 9.92
CA LEU A 144 -6.88 -6.37 10.61
C LEU A 144 -5.60 -6.23 9.77
N VAL A 145 -5.33 -7.20 8.89
CA VAL A 145 -4.12 -7.20 8.05
C VAL A 145 -4.33 -6.55 6.69
N ARG A 146 -5.57 -6.24 6.31
CA ARG A 146 -5.88 -5.58 5.04
C ARG A 146 -5.51 -4.10 5.08
N GLN A 147 -4.46 -3.76 4.32
CA GLN A 147 -3.96 -2.40 4.17
C GLN A 147 -4.30 -1.85 2.78
N PRO A 148 -4.44 -0.53 2.63
CA PRO A 148 -4.66 0.10 1.34
C PRO A 148 -3.47 -0.16 0.42
N ALA A 149 -3.75 -0.40 -0.86
CA ALA A 149 -2.73 -0.71 -1.83
C ALA A 149 -3.07 -0.19 -3.23
N LEU A 150 -2.02 0.13 -3.96
CA LEU A 150 -2.07 0.22 -5.42
C LEU A 150 -1.78 -1.17 -5.99
N GLU A 151 -2.55 -1.57 -6.98
CA GLU A 151 -2.27 -2.71 -7.84
C GLU A 151 -1.91 -2.19 -9.23
N ILE A 152 -0.74 -2.59 -9.73
CA ILE A 152 -0.19 -2.18 -11.01
C ILE A 152 0.10 -3.44 -11.82
N ARG A 153 -0.47 -3.53 -13.02
CA ARG A 153 -0.25 -4.63 -13.96
C ARG A 153 0.05 -4.08 -15.35
N ALA A 154 1.00 -4.68 -16.06
CA ALA A 154 1.26 -4.34 -17.45
C ALA A 154 0.07 -4.69 -18.34
N ARG A 155 -0.18 -3.89 -19.38
CA ARG A 155 -1.12 -4.22 -20.46
C ARG A 155 -0.44 -5.05 -21.56
#